data_AF-A0A7S0FBM5-F1
#
_entry.id   AF-A0A7S0FBM5-F1
#
_cell.length_a   1.000
_cell.length_b   1.000
_cell.length_c   1.000
_cell.angle_alpha   90.00
_cell.angle_beta   90.00
_cell.angle_gamma   90.00
#
_symmetry.space_group_name_H-M   'P 1'
#
loop_
_entity.id
_entity.type
_entity.pdbx_description
1 polymer ?
#
loop_
_entity_poly.entity_id
_entity_poly.type
_entity_poly.pdbx_seq_one_letter_code
_entity_poly.pdbx_strand_id
1 'polypeptide(L)'
;ETLPAALAFTPPSRATAIGAYPRAEAFLGRPVELPRAPAPCAGTVASSPAAAELHVARWLVEQRRVDAALRLLSRSGAPVTPAAGVLRLRCLVALRRFPAVAEELSRLAAVAQGAEGTDGWLPFEAKVLRAELPFLSASADSVLALGQLQELAHRACGGLPGLGGSALGGRASLRERLHVLQVLSHVALAAGHSGVAAAEIRAAAAHAAEEEREFGGEAGGDDATGSVPAPARAHLLSLLGRHYAAEGDVRAAAEAFRDNDLLATTTAFLRRAEGTFGLTVSATLWPQTVVLAARGQPMSVGFGGVAPAGGPAAALWSSERAALNALAADGSNSSSILHARLDLDDQFGEIVQLSARTDAQGPREGVAGHSFHLRLYEDDDDGDGSPGEPSKEAGTGLEVCGLHFGKQPASDKGWEPNVLTSETLRNRLTWLVTKHKSKELAEGMAEGMADEEDDPEAEPAPPKGKDPVVNDLGGLPAVLHEIDLTWDNSGSLNCKSGKHFAELLLTVLRQGQTGEHRGIDLLVFGVESSLWLLPPVFAGLPR
;
A
#
# COMPACT_ATOMS: atom_id res chain seq x y z
N GLU A 1 20.55 36.77 -36.03
CA GLU A 1 20.19 35.34 -36.14
C GLU A 1 19.04 35.07 -35.18
N THR A 2 17.87 34.80 -35.71
CA THR A 2 16.61 34.65 -34.98
C THR A 2 16.39 33.18 -34.63
N LEU A 3 16.32 32.86 -33.34
CA LEU A 3 15.95 31.53 -32.82
C LEU A 3 14.54 31.13 -33.31
N PRO A 4 14.31 29.86 -33.70
CA PRO A 4 13.00 29.41 -34.13
C PRO A 4 12.03 29.34 -32.95
N ALA A 5 10.81 29.83 -33.18
CA ALA A 5 9.71 29.75 -32.23
C ALA A 5 9.42 28.29 -31.86
N ALA A 6 9.39 28.01 -30.56
CA ALA A 6 8.96 26.73 -30.02
C ALA A 6 7.56 26.38 -30.55
N LEU A 7 7.43 25.19 -31.13
CA LEU A 7 6.16 24.62 -31.54
C LEU A 7 5.28 24.46 -30.29
N ALA A 8 4.36 25.40 -30.09
CA ALA A 8 3.32 25.28 -29.10
C ALA A 8 2.48 24.04 -29.45
N PHE A 9 2.46 23.06 -28.54
CA PHE A 9 1.57 21.92 -28.63
C PHE A 9 0.13 22.42 -28.45
N THR A 10 -0.54 22.73 -29.56
CA THR A 10 -1.98 23.02 -29.56
C THR A 10 -2.73 21.69 -29.55
N PRO A 11 -3.42 21.31 -28.47
CA PRO A 11 -4.23 20.10 -28.48
C PRO A 11 -5.32 20.22 -29.57
N PRO A 12 -5.64 19.14 -30.29
CA PRO A 12 -6.63 19.18 -31.35
C PRO A 12 -7.98 19.67 -30.81
N SER A 13 -8.58 20.60 -31.57
CA SER A 13 -9.89 21.19 -31.26
C SER A 13 -10.95 20.11 -31.05
N ARG A 14 -11.74 20.25 -29.98
CA ARG A 14 -12.90 19.40 -29.65
C ARG A 14 -13.94 19.43 -30.79
N ALA A 15 -13.83 18.53 -31.75
CA ALA A 15 -14.94 18.21 -32.64
C ALA A 15 -15.97 17.35 -31.87
N THR A 16 -17.24 17.66 -32.08
CA THR A 16 -18.43 17.04 -31.47
C THR A 16 -18.61 15.59 -31.95
N ALA A 17 -17.82 14.66 -31.40
CA ALA A 17 -18.04 13.24 -31.62
C ALA A 17 -19.19 12.74 -30.72
N ILE A 18 -20.22 12.19 -31.35
CA ILE A 18 -21.39 11.57 -30.70
C ILE A 18 -20.93 10.24 -30.11
N GLY A 19 -20.63 10.22 -28.82
CA GLY A 19 -20.13 9.06 -28.10
C GLY A 19 -20.00 9.36 -26.61
N ALA A 20 -20.22 8.38 -25.74
CA ALA A 20 -20.09 8.60 -24.29
C ALA A 20 -18.61 8.69 -23.89
N TYR A 21 -17.73 8.03 -24.66
CA TYR A 21 -16.29 8.01 -24.44
C TYR A 21 -15.53 8.12 -25.78
N PRO A 22 -15.58 9.26 -26.48
CA PRO A 22 -15.12 9.38 -27.86
C PRO A 22 -13.64 9.01 -28.04
N ARG A 23 -12.80 9.19 -27.00
CA ARG A 23 -11.39 8.75 -27.02
C ARG A 23 -11.23 7.24 -26.91
N ALA A 24 -11.96 6.59 -26.00
CA ALA A 24 -11.89 5.14 -25.83
C ALA A 24 -12.56 4.43 -27.02
N GLU A 25 -13.66 4.98 -27.53
CA GLU A 25 -14.36 4.47 -28.70
C GLU A 25 -13.52 4.61 -29.98
N ALA A 26 -12.81 5.74 -30.16
CA ALA A 26 -11.84 5.90 -31.24
C ALA A 26 -10.67 4.92 -31.13
N PHE A 27 -10.19 4.64 -29.92
CA PHE A 27 -9.13 3.66 -29.68
C PHE A 27 -9.58 2.23 -29.93
N LEU A 28 -10.79 1.86 -29.49
CA LEU A 28 -11.32 0.50 -29.59
C LEU A 28 -11.96 0.18 -30.95
N GLY A 29 -12.21 1.20 -31.79
CA GLY A 29 -12.91 1.03 -33.08
C GLY A 29 -14.38 0.59 -32.94
N ARG A 30 -14.93 0.60 -31.72
CA ARG A 30 -16.31 0.22 -31.41
C ARG A 30 -16.84 1.01 -30.21
N PRO A 31 -18.16 1.20 -30.08
CA PRO A 31 -18.77 1.79 -28.89
C PRO A 31 -18.33 1.04 -27.63
N VAL A 32 -18.02 1.77 -26.56
CA VAL A 32 -17.75 1.16 -25.26
C VAL A 32 -19.06 0.61 -24.72
N GLU A 33 -19.18 -0.71 -24.68
CA GLU A 33 -20.30 -1.37 -24.00
C GLU A 33 -20.19 -1.09 -22.51
N LEU A 34 -21.02 -0.18 -22.02
CA LEU A 34 -21.12 0.06 -20.60
C LEU A 34 -21.85 -1.11 -19.95
N PRO A 35 -21.36 -1.63 -18.82
CA PRO A 35 -22.10 -2.63 -18.07
C PRO A 35 -23.49 -2.05 -17.78
N ARG A 36 -24.54 -2.84 -17.95
CA ARG A 36 -25.87 -2.42 -17.52
C ARG A 36 -25.90 -2.44 -16.01
N ALA A 37 -26.65 -1.51 -15.40
CA ALA A 37 -26.91 -1.57 -13.98
C ALA A 37 -27.44 -2.98 -13.66
N PRO A 38 -26.91 -3.66 -12.63
CA PRO A 38 -27.40 -4.98 -12.25
C PRO A 38 -28.90 -4.86 -12.01
N ALA A 39 -29.67 -5.79 -12.58
CA ALA A 39 -31.08 -5.90 -12.24
C ALA A 39 -31.16 -6.09 -10.71
N PRO A 40 -32.08 -5.41 -10.01
CA PRO A 40 -32.26 -5.62 -8.58
C PRO A 40 -32.42 -7.14 -8.35
N CYS A 41 -31.52 -7.73 -7.56
CA CYS A 41 -31.48 -9.17 -7.39
C CYS A 41 -32.86 -9.65 -6.92
N ALA A 42 -33.49 -10.56 -7.68
CA ALA A 42 -34.86 -10.99 -7.44
C ALA A 42 -35.09 -11.65 -6.06
N GLY A 43 -34.04 -11.91 -5.29
CA GLY A 43 -34.09 -12.47 -3.93
C GLY A 43 -33.83 -11.47 -2.80
N THR A 44 -33.28 -10.29 -3.05
CA THR A 44 -33.22 -9.23 -2.03
C THR A 44 -34.48 -8.39 -2.19
N VAL A 45 -35.43 -8.61 -1.28
CA VAL A 45 -36.65 -7.82 -1.17
C VAL A 45 -36.26 -6.38 -0.80
N ALA A 46 -35.80 -5.59 -1.78
CA ALA A 46 -35.86 -4.15 -1.69
C ALA A 46 -37.35 -3.79 -1.73
N SER A 47 -37.96 -3.78 -0.55
CA SER A 47 -39.40 -3.63 -0.33
C SER A 47 -39.97 -2.29 -0.80
N SER A 48 -39.13 -1.39 -1.31
CA SER A 48 -39.54 -0.07 -1.82
C SER A 48 -38.81 0.29 -3.12
N PRO A 49 -39.52 0.86 -4.12
CA PRO A 49 -38.90 1.37 -5.35
C PRO A 49 -37.80 2.41 -5.06
N ALA A 50 -37.90 3.16 -3.96
CA ALA A 50 -36.89 4.12 -3.54
C ALA A 50 -35.55 3.47 -3.17
N ALA A 51 -35.58 2.26 -2.59
CA ALA A 51 -34.37 1.51 -2.25
C ALA A 51 -33.67 0.99 -3.53
N ALA A 52 -34.45 0.56 -4.52
CA ALA A 52 -33.94 0.15 -5.83
C ALA A 52 -33.27 1.32 -6.56
N GLU A 53 -33.90 2.50 -6.57
CA GLU A 53 -33.29 3.71 -7.17
C GLU A 53 -31.99 4.11 -6.47
N LEU A 54 -31.94 4.04 -5.14
CA LEU A 54 -30.72 4.33 -4.38
C LEU A 54 -29.60 3.33 -4.69
N HIS A 55 -29.92 2.05 -4.87
CA HIS A 55 -28.97 1.02 -5.27
C HIS A 55 -28.39 1.30 -6.67
N VAL A 56 -29.26 1.59 -7.65
CA VAL A 56 -28.84 1.97 -9.00
C VAL A 56 -27.97 3.22 -8.99
N ALA A 57 -28.32 4.22 -8.17
CA ALA A 57 -27.52 5.43 -8.03
C ALA A 57 -26.12 5.14 -7.46
N ARG A 58 -25.99 4.26 -6.46
CA ARG A 58 -24.68 3.84 -5.91
C ARG A 58 -23.83 3.16 -6.97
N TRP A 59 -24.41 2.21 -7.69
CA TRP A 59 -23.74 1.54 -8.79
C TRP A 59 -23.29 2.54 -9.88
N LEU A 60 -24.13 3.53 -10.23
CA LEU A 60 -23.73 4.57 -11.19
C LEU A 60 -22.53 5.40 -10.68
N VAL A 61 -22.47 5.72 -9.39
CA VAL A 61 -21.33 6.43 -8.79
C VAL A 61 -20.07 5.57 -8.82
N GLU A 62 -20.15 4.28 -8.51
CA GLU A 62 -19.03 3.32 -8.60
C GLU A 62 -18.48 3.22 -10.03
N GLN A 63 -19.36 3.27 -11.04
CA GLN A 63 -18.98 3.33 -12.45
C GLN A 63 -18.55 4.74 -12.92
N ARG A 64 -18.32 5.69 -12.00
CA ARG A 64 -17.95 7.10 -12.29
C ARG A 64 -18.97 7.86 -13.16
N ARG A 65 -20.23 7.42 -13.21
CA ARG A 65 -21.34 8.05 -13.96
C ARG A 65 -22.13 9.02 -13.08
N VAL A 66 -21.41 9.95 -12.45
CA VAL A 66 -21.94 10.85 -11.40
C VAL A 66 -23.09 11.76 -11.86
N ASP A 67 -23.11 12.21 -13.12
CA ASP A 67 -24.21 13.02 -13.66
C ASP A 67 -25.51 12.23 -13.81
N ALA A 68 -25.42 10.97 -14.27
CA ALA A 68 -26.57 10.09 -14.38
C ALA A 68 -27.13 9.72 -12.99
N ALA A 69 -26.24 9.44 -12.02
CA ALA A 69 -26.62 9.21 -10.64
C ALA A 69 -27.33 10.44 -10.05
N LEU A 70 -26.79 11.65 -10.26
CA LEU A 70 -27.40 12.88 -9.78
C LEU A 70 -28.78 13.13 -10.39
N ARG A 71 -28.94 12.90 -11.70
CA ARG A 71 -30.25 13.01 -12.37
C ARG A 71 -31.27 12.04 -11.79
N LEU A 72 -30.88 10.79 -11.52
CA LEU A 72 -31.74 9.80 -10.88
C LEU A 72 -32.16 10.27 -9.47
N LEU A 73 -31.20 10.70 -8.66
CA LEU A 73 -31.41 11.17 -7.29
C LEU A 73 -32.17 12.50 -7.17
N SER A 74 -32.28 13.26 -8.27
CA SER A 74 -32.96 14.57 -8.30
C SER A 74 -34.38 14.49 -8.87
N ARG A 75 -34.89 13.30 -9.21
CA ARG A 75 -36.25 13.13 -9.73
C ARG A 75 -37.28 13.52 -8.67
N SER A 76 -38.40 14.09 -9.12
CA SER A 76 -39.58 14.30 -8.27
C SER A 76 -40.07 12.94 -7.75
N GLY A 77 -39.97 12.71 -6.44
CA GLY A 77 -40.29 11.44 -5.80
C GLY A 77 -39.08 10.61 -5.36
N ALA A 78 -37.85 11.06 -5.65
CA ALA A 78 -36.65 10.43 -5.10
C ALA A 78 -36.66 10.48 -3.57
N PRO A 79 -36.18 9.43 -2.87
CA PRO A 79 -36.17 9.38 -1.42
C PRO A 79 -35.43 10.56 -0.80
N VAL A 80 -36.07 11.22 0.17
CA VAL A 80 -35.44 12.22 1.05
C VAL A 80 -34.86 11.49 2.26
N THR A 81 -33.96 10.52 2.00
CA THR A 81 -33.25 9.80 3.05
C THR A 81 -31.84 10.38 3.23
N PRO A 82 -31.24 10.32 4.43
CA PRO A 82 -29.86 10.75 4.65
C PRO A 82 -28.86 10.08 3.68
N ALA A 83 -29.06 8.79 3.39
CA ALA A 83 -28.24 8.04 2.45
C ALA A 83 -28.34 8.58 1.01
N ALA A 84 -29.53 8.95 0.55
CA ALA A 84 -29.72 9.58 -0.76
C ALA A 84 -29.09 10.98 -0.82
N GLY A 85 -29.20 11.76 0.25
CA GLY A 85 -28.58 13.08 0.32
C GLY A 85 -27.05 13.03 0.35
N VAL A 86 -26.44 12.11 1.10
CA VAL A 86 -24.97 11.89 1.07
C VAL A 86 -24.51 11.50 -0.34
N LEU A 87 -25.28 10.64 -1.04
CA LEU A 87 -24.94 10.26 -2.41
C LEU A 87 -25.08 11.45 -3.39
N ARG A 88 -26.10 12.31 -3.21
CA ARG A 88 -26.22 13.57 -3.95
C ARG A 88 -25.04 14.49 -3.70
N LEU A 89 -24.63 14.69 -2.44
CA LEU A 89 -23.45 15.48 -2.07
C LEU A 89 -22.20 14.97 -2.80
N ARG A 90 -21.94 13.65 -2.78
CA ARG A 90 -20.80 13.05 -3.51
C ARG A 90 -20.85 13.36 -5.01
N CYS A 91 -22.02 13.26 -5.64
CA CYS A 91 -22.16 13.58 -7.06
C CYS A 91 -21.91 15.06 -7.34
N LEU A 92 -22.45 15.95 -6.50
CA LEU A 92 -22.29 17.40 -6.63
C LEU A 92 -20.83 17.84 -6.45
N VAL A 93 -20.13 17.29 -5.47
CA VAL A 93 -18.68 17.51 -5.26
C VAL A 93 -17.88 17.00 -6.45
N ALA A 94 -18.15 15.79 -6.94
CA ALA A 94 -17.47 15.23 -8.12
C ALA A 94 -17.67 16.09 -9.39
N LEU A 95 -18.83 16.73 -9.51
CA LEU A 95 -19.15 17.67 -10.59
C LEU A 95 -18.71 19.12 -10.30
N ARG A 96 -18.05 19.38 -9.17
CA ARG A 96 -17.62 20.72 -8.70
C ARG A 96 -18.75 21.75 -8.64
N ARG A 97 -19.98 21.32 -8.28
CA ARG A 97 -21.17 22.18 -8.14
C ARG A 97 -21.35 22.65 -6.70
N PHE A 98 -20.37 23.35 -6.14
CA PHE A 98 -20.31 23.72 -4.72
C PHE A 98 -21.50 24.55 -4.19
N PRO A 99 -22.11 25.48 -4.95
CA PRO A 99 -23.33 26.15 -4.51
C PRO A 99 -24.48 25.18 -4.23
N ALA A 100 -24.65 24.17 -5.08
CA ALA A 100 -25.65 23.11 -4.89
C ALA A 100 -25.29 22.15 -3.74
N VAL A 101 -24.00 21.99 -3.42
CA VAL A 101 -23.55 21.27 -2.21
C VAL A 101 -24.04 22.01 -0.96
N ALA A 102 -23.92 23.34 -0.92
CA ALA A 102 -24.42 24.15 0.19
C ALA A 102 -25.93 23.97 0.39
N GLU A 103 -26.72 24.04 -0.70
CA GLU A 103 -28.17 23.86 -0.67
C GLU A 103 -28.57 22.45 -0.20
N GLU A 104 -27.88 21.41 -0.65
CA GLU A 104 -28.12 20.03 -0.22
C GLU A 104 -27.76 19.82 1.26
N LEU A 105 -26.65 20.42 1.74
CA LEU A 105 -26.30 20.39 3.16
C LEU A 105 -27.34 21.09 4.03
N SER A 106 -27.86 22.24 3.60
CA SER A 106 -28.96 22.93 4.29
C SER A 106 -30.23 22.09 4.31
N ARG A 107 -30.56 21.41 3.21
CA ARG A 107 -31.71 20.47 3.17
C ARG A 107 -31.52 19.30 4.13
N LEU A 108 -30.35 18.68 4.16
CA LEU A 108 -30.05 17.60 5.10
C LEU A 108 -30.11 18.07 6.57
N ALA A 109 -29.62 19.27 6.86
CA ALA A 109 -29.71 19.86 8.19
C ALA A 109 -31.17 20.12 8.62
N ALA A 110 -32.01 20.62 7.71
CA ALA A 110 -33.43 20.84 7.99
C ALA A 110 -34.19 19.52 8.25
N VAL A 111 -33.89 18.47 7.46
CA VAL A 111 -34.45 17.13 7.68
C VAL A 111 -34.01 16.58 9.04
N ALA A 112 -32.74 16.80 9.44
CA ALA A 112 -32.23 16.36 10.73
C ALA A 112 -32.84 17.11 11.92
N GLN A 113 -33.26 18.38 11.75
CA GLN A 113 -33.91 19.17 12.81
C GLN A 113 -35.37 18.77 13.07
N GLY A 114 -36.07 18.23 12.06
CA GLY A 114 -37.48 17.84 12.18
C GLY A 114 -37.72 16.47 12.84
N ALA A 115 -36.67 15.68 13.06
CA ALA A 115 -36.76 14.38 13.74
C ALA A 115 -36.66 14.59 15.26
N GLU A 116 -37.81 14.84 15.92
CA GLU A 116 -37.87 14.98 17.38
C GLU A 116 -37.22 13.77 18.08
N GLY A 117 -36.20 14.03 18.90
CA GLY A 117 -35.59 13.01 19.77
C GLY A 117 -34.24 12.43 19.32
N THR A 118 -33.71 12.82 18.16
CA THR A 118 -32.30 12.55 17.82
C THR A 118 -31.61 13.86 17.47
N ASP A 119 -30.68 14.30 18.32
CA ASP A 119 -29.91 15.54 18.13
C ASP A 119 -29.26 15.58 16.75
N GLY A 120 -29.90 16.28 15.80
CA GLY A 120 -29.30 16.86 14.60
C GLY A 120 -28.30 15.96 13.86
N TRP A 121 -28.63 14.70 13.63
CA TRP A 121 -27.66 13.73 13.10
C TRP A 121 -27.43 13.91 11.59
N LEU A 122 -26.59 14.90 11.26
CA LEU A 122 -25.92 14.96 9.97
C LEU A 122 -24.93 13.78 9.89
N PRO A 123 -24.95 12.99 8.81
CA PRO A 123 -23.93 11.97 8.57
C PRO A 123 -22.52 12.57 8.65
N PHE A 124 -21.56 11.83 9.20
CA PHE A 124 -20.21 12.34 9.43
C PHE A 124 -19.56 12.92 8.16
N GLU A 125 -19.72 12.26 7.01
CA GLU A 125 -19.25 12.77 5.70
C GLU A 125 -19.86 14.13 5.34
N ALA A 126 -21.13 14.38 5.70
CA ALA A 126 -21.77 15.69 5.49
C ALA A 126 -21.23 16.75 6.46
N LYS A 127 -20.84 16.38 7.69
CA LYS A 127 -20.18 17.28 8.64
C LYS A 127 -18.79 17.70 8.13
N VAL A 128 -17.99 16.74 7.66
CA VAL A 128 -16.67 17.01 7.05
C VAL A 128 -16.82 17.91 5.83
N LEU A 129 -17.73 17.57 4.92
CA LEU A 129 -17.96 18.38 3.71
C LEU A 129 -18.45 19.78 4.03
N ARG A 130 -19.30 19.95 5.06
CA ARG A 130 -19.74 21.28 5.52
C ARG A 130 -18.56 22.13 6.02
N ALA A 131 -17.61 21.52 6.73
CA ALA A 131 -16.40 22.19 7.22
C ALA A 131 -15.42 22.50 6.08
N GLU A 132 -15.34 21.65 5.05
CA GLU A 132 -14.46 21.83 3.88
C GLU A 132 -15.03 22.83 2.85
N LEU A 133 -16.35 23.01 2.81
CA LEU A 133 -17.04 23.76 1.76
C LEU A 133 -16.55 25.20 1.53
N PRO A 134 -16.17 26.00 2.54
CA PRO A 134 -15.63 27.34 2.30
C PRO A 134 -14.39 27.29 1.40
N PHE A 135 -13.46 26.36 1.67
CA PHE A 135 -12.25 26.17 0.87
C PHE A 135 -12.57 25.69 -0.56
N LEU A 136 -13.53 24.78 -0.72
CA LEU A 136 -13.94 24.30 -2.04
C LEU A 136 -14.63 25.37 -2.88
N SER A 137 -15.37 26.29 -2.24
CA SER A 137 -16.12 27.35 -2.92
C SER A 137 -15.24 28.54 -3.29
N ALA A 138 -14.36 28.95 -2.38
CA ALA A 138 -13.42 30.02 -2.57
C ALA A 138 -12.13 29.73 -1.79
N SER A 139 -11.00 29.60 -2.50
CA SER A 139 -9.71 29.31 -1.85
C SER A 139 -9.28 30.38 -0.83
N ALA A 140 -9.79 31.61 -0.96
CA ALA A 140 -9.57 32.71 -0.01
C ALA A 140 -10.16 32.42 1.38
N ASP A 141 -11.16 31.53 1.47
CA ASP A 141 -11.82 31.15 2.73
C ASP A 141 -11.16 29.94 3.40
N SER A 142 -9.91 29.63 3.04
CA SER A 142 -9.14 28.50 3.59
C SER A 142 -9.03 28.55 5.12
N VAL A 143 -8.87 29.74 5.72
CA VAL A 143 -8.76 29.92 7.17
C VAL A 143 -10.06 29.52 7.88
N LEU A 144 -11.22 29.85 7.30
CA LEU A 144 -12.52 29.45 7.86
C LEU A 144 -12.70 27.93 7.80
N ALA A 145 -12.37 27.32 6.66
CA ALA A 145 -12.43 25.87 6.51
C ALA A 145 -11.47 25.17 7.47
N LEU A 146 -10.24 25.69 7.65
CA LEU A 146 -9.27 25.16 8.60
C LEU A 146 -9.78 25.20 10.03
N GLY A 147 -10.33 26.33 10.49
CA GLY A 147 -10.89 26.42 11.84
C GLY A 147 -12.04 25.42 12.07
N GLN A 148 -12.91 25.24 11.07
CA GLN A 148 -14.02 24.28 11.14
C GLN A 148 -13.55 22.82 11.12
N LEU A 149 -12.56 22.50 10.27
CA LEU A 149 -11.98 21.16 10.17
C LEU A 149 -11.14 20.81 11.40
N GLN A 150 -10.41 21.77 11.97
CA GLN A 150 -9.65 21.60 13.20
C GLN A 150 -10.59 21.28 14.36
N GLU A 151 -11.65 22.08 14.56
CA GLU A 151 -12.65 21.81 15.60
C GLU A 151 -13.30 20.44 15.42
N LEU A 152 -13.64 20.07 14.17
CA LEU A 152 -14.22 18.76 13.89
C LEU A 152 -13.23 17.61 14.17
N ALA A 153 -11.96 17.77 13.81
CA ALA A 153 -10.91 16.80 14.07
C ALA A 153 -10.64 16.63 15.57
N HIS A 154 -10.54 17.75 16.29
CA HIS A 154 -10.35 17.77 17.74
C HIS A 154 -11.47 17.01 18.45
N ARG A 155 -12.73 17.28 18.10
CA ARG A 155 -13.87 16.59 18.69
C ARG A 155 -13.93 15.11 18.31
N ALA A 156 -13.62 14.76 17.06
CA ALA A 156 -13.61 13.38 16.59
C ALA A 156 -12.52 12.56 17.30
N CYS A 157 -11.34 13.14 17.50
CA CYS A 157 -10.20 12.47 18.15
C CYS A 157 -10.36 12.41 19.68
N GLY A 158 -10.95 13.43 20.30
CA GLY A 158 -11.21 13.48 21.75
C GLY A 158 -12.37 12.59 22.22
N GLY A 159 -13.00 11.81 21.34
CA GLY A 159 -14.04 10.84 21.71
C GLY A 159 -15.36 11.45 22.17
N LEU A 160 -15.65 12.71 21.78
CA LEU A 160 -16.91 13.36 22.14
C LEU A 160 -18.11 12.65 21.48
N PRO A 161 -19.18 12.37 22.24
CA PRO A 161 -20.38 11.74 21.70
C PRO A 161 -21.11 12.66 20.72
N GLY A 162 -21.87 12.06 19.80
CA GLY A 162 -22.71 12.77 18.82
C GLY A 162 -22.01 13.18 17.52
N LEU A 163 -20.73 12.84 17.34
CA LEU A 163 -20.03 13.06 16.07
C LEU A 163 -20.21 11.92 15.08
N GLY A 164 -20.08 10.67 15.54
CA GLY A 164 -20.00 9.50 14.69
C GLY A 164 -21.31 9.09 14.03
N GLY A 165 -21.19 8.47 12.86
CA GLY A 165 -22.29 8.00 12.02
C GLY A 165 -22.68 6.52 12.23
N SER A 166 -21.97 5.76 13.05
CA SER A 166 -22.23 4.32 13.15
C SER A 166 -21.81 3.62 14.45
N ALA A 167 -20.95 4.22 15.28
CA ALA A 167 -20.43 3.53 16.45
C ALA A 167 -21.42 3.57 17.63
N LEU A 168 -21.49 2.47 18.38
CA LEU A 168 -22.16 2.40 19.69
C LEU A 168 -21.63 3.54 20.57
N GLY A 169 -22.53 4.43 21.03
CA GLY A 169 -22.18 5.59 21.87
C GLY A 169 -21.91 6.89 21.10
N GLY A 170 -22.08 6.93 19.77
CA GLY A 170 -22.01 8.18 18.99
C GLY A 170 -20.60 8.77 18.86
N ARG A 171 -19.56 8.02 19.23
CA ARG A 171 -18.16 8.40 19.02
C ARG A 171 -17.79 8.24 17.55
N ALA A 172 -16.83 9.03 17.07
CA ALA A 172 -16.28 8.85 15.74
C ALA A 172 -15.49 7.53 15.68
N SER A 173 -15.76 6.70 14.68
CA SER A 173 -14.95 5.52 14.37
C SER A 173 -13.52 5.92 13.97
N LEU A 174 -12.57 4.99 14.07
CA LEU A 174 -11.20 5.20 13.60
C LEU A 174 -11.15 5.71 12.14
N ARG A 175 -11.97 5.12 11.28
CA ARG A 175 -12.11 5.55 9.88
C ARG A 175 -12.59 7.00 9.75
N GLU A 176 -13.54 7.43 10.58
CA GLU A 176 -14.04 8.81 10.61
C GLU A 176 -12.96 9.78 11.13
N ARG A 177 -12.24 9.42 12.20
CA ARG A 177 -11.10 10.19 12.73
C ARG A 177 -10.02 10.39 11.66
N LEU A 178 -9.61 9.31 10.99
CA LEU A 178 -8.63 9.38 9.90
C LEU A 178 -9.13 10.23 8.72
N HIS A 179 -10.42 10.11 8.37
CA HIS A 179 -10.99 10.86 7.25
C HIS A 179 -10.95 12.37 7.49
N VAL A 180 -11.34 12.86 8.67
CA VAL A 180 -11.29 14.30 8.96
C VAL A 180 -9.85 14.82 9.03
N LEU A 181 -8.91 14.05 9.59
CA LEU A 181 -7.49 14.42 9.63
C LEU A 181 -6.86 14.47 8.24
N GLN A 182 -7.25 13.57 7.32
CA GLN A 182 -6.82 13.63 5.92
C GLN A 182 -7.32 14.89 5.21
N VAL A 183 -8.58 15.28 5.41
CA VAL A 183 -9.15 16.49 4.81
C VAL A 183 -8.50 17.74 5.41
N LEU A 184 -8.36 17.80 6.74
CA LEU A 184 -7.62 18.87 7.43
C LEU A 184 -6.19 18.99 6.90
N SER A 185 -5.49 17.87 6.76
CA SER A 185 -4.14 17.82 6.20
C SER A 185 -4.09 18.39 4.79
N HIS A 186 -5.04 18.04 3.93
CA HIS A 186 -5.08 18.52 2.55
C HIS A 186 -5.29 20.03 2.48
N VAL A 187 -6.30 20.54 3.20
CA VAL A 187 -6.61 21.97 3.25
C VAL A 187 -5.45 22.77 3.85
N ALA A 188 -4.82 22.26 4.92
CA ALA A 188 -3.69 22.91 5.57
C ALA A 188 -2.47 23.04 4.65
N LEU A 189 -2.12 21.97 3.91
CA LEU A 189 -1.04 22.02 2.92
C LEU A 189 -1.37 23.01 1.80
N ALA A 190 -2.59 22.96 1.26
CA ALA A 190 -3.00 23.84 0.17
C ALA A 190 -3.05 25.32 0.59
N ALA A 191 -3.34 25.60 1.86
CA ALA A 191 -3.43 26.94 2.41
C ALA A 191 -2.09 27.47 2.98
N GLY A 192 -1.04 26.66 3.05
CA GLY A 192 0.23 27.04 3.68
C GLY A 192 0.15 27.15 5.22
N HIS A 193 -0.75 26.40 5.85
CA HIS A 193 -0.99 26.41 7.30
C HIS A 193 -0.78 25.02 7.92
N SER A 194 0.33 24.37 7.56
CA SER A 194 0.66 23.00 7.95
C SER A 194 0.65 22.74 9.46
N GLY A 195 1.02 23.72 10.29
CA GLY A 195 1.12 23.57 11.73
C GLY A 195 -0.21 23.27 12.42
N VAL A 196 -1.32 23.77 11.86
CA VAL A 196 -2.68 23.49 12.36
C VAL A 196 -2.99 22.00 12.25
N ALA A 197 -2.71 21.40 11.09
CA ALA A 197 -2.93 19.98 10.88
C ALA A 197 -1.90 19.13 11.64
N ALA A 198 -0.63 19.55 11.67
CA ALA A 198 0.44 18.82 12.36
C ALA A 198 0.13 18.60 13.85
N ALA A 199 -0.42 19.61 14.53
CA ALA A 199 -0.81 19.49 15.95
C ALA A 199 -1.89 18.42 16.17
N GLU A 200 -2.97 18.45 15.39
CA GLU A 200 -4.07 17.48 15.51
C GLU A 200 -3.63 16.06 15.10
N ILE A 201 -2.83 15.93 14.04
CA ILE A 201 -2.29 14.63 13.59
C ILE A 201 -1.37 14.04 14.65
N ARG A 202 -0.52 14.85 15.29
CA ARG A 202 0.37 14.40 16.38
C ARG A 202 -0.42 13.92 17.58
N ALA A 203 -1.46 14.65 17.99
CA ALA A 203 -2.33 14.25 19.09
C ALA A 203 -3.06 12.92 18.78
N ALA A 204 -3.58 12.78 17.56
CA ALA A 204 -4.21 11.55 17.11
C ALA A 204 -3.22 10.37 17.06
N ALA A 205 -1.97 10.59 16.64
CA ALA A 205 -0.94 9.56 16.62
C ALA A 205 -0.54 9.11 18.03
N ALA A 206 -0.50 10.05 19.00
CA ALA A 206 -0.25 9.73 20.41
C ALA A 206 -1.39 8.89 21.00
N HIS A 207 -2.65 9.25 20.76
CA HIS A 207 -3.80 8.44 21.18
C HIS A 207 -3.82 7.06 20.54
N ALA A 208 -3.50 6.95 19.25
CA ALA A 208 -3.38 5.64 18.59
C ALA A 208 -2.31 4.76 19.25
N ALA A 209 -1.19 5.35 19.69
CA ALA A 209 -0.14 4.62 20.42
C ALA A 209 -0.58 4.22 21.85
N GLU A 210 -1.45 4.99 22.50
CA GLU A 210 -2.05 4.62 23.80
C GLU A 210 -3.05 3.47 23.62
N GLU A 211 -3.93 3.55 22.61
CA GLU A 211 -4.85 2.48 22.23
C GLU A 211 -4.05 1.18 21.91
N GLU A 212 -2.91 1.26 21.21
CA GLU A 212 -2.02 0.10 20.98
C GLU A 212 -1.57 -0.58 22.28
N ARG A 213 -1.15 0.20 23.27
CA ARG A 213 -0.64 -0.32 24.55
C ARG A 213 -1.72 -0.93 25.42
N GLU A 214 -2.91 -0.33 25.47
CA GLU A 214 -4.02 -0.82 26.29
C GLU A 214 -4.55 -2.17 25.77
N PHE A 215 -4.61 -2.34 24.44
CA PHE A 215 -5.11 -3.59 23.84
C PHE A 215 -4.04 -4.69 23.71
N GLY A 216 -2.74 -4.35 23.71
CA GLY A 216 -1.65 -5.30 23.57
C GLY A 216 -1.39 -6.20 24.79
N GLY A 217 -1.91 -5.86 25.97
CA GLY A 217 -1.57 -6.53 27.24
C GLY A 217 -2.34 -7.83 27.58
N GLU A 218 -3.51 -8.08 26.98
CA GLU A 218 -4.42 -9.14 27.44
C GLU A 218 -5.00 -10.04 26.31
N ALA A 219 -4.26 -10.23 25.21
CA ALA A 219 -4.71 -11.01 24.04
C ALA A 219 -4.66 -12.55 24.25
N GLY A 220 -5.39 -13.05 25.26
CA GLY A 220 -5.64 -14.48 25.49
C GLY A 220 -7.06 -14.95 25.10
N GLY A 221 -7.85 -14.15 24.37
CA GLY A 221 -9.23 -14.49 23.99
C GLY A 221 -9.45 -14.49 22.47
N ASP A 222 -10.06 -15.56 21.96
CA ASP A 222 -10.25 -15.87 20.53
C ASP A 222 -11.14 -14.88 19.72
N ASP A 223 -11.75 -13.86 20.35
CA ASP A 223 -12.64 -12.90 19.67
C ASP A 223 -11.88 -11.67 19.11
N ALA A 224 -10.82 -11.93 18.33
CA ALA A 224 -9.89 -10.93 17.76
C ALA A 224 -10.42 -10.16 16.52
N THR A 225 -11.64 -9.63 16.56
CA THR A 225 -12.21 -8.84 15.43
C THR A 225 -11.97 -7.32 15.51
N GLY A 226 -11.13 -6.85 16.45
CA GLY A 226 -10.96 -5.42 16.75
C GLY A 226 -9.56 -4.81 16.57
N SER A 227 -8.52 -5.56 16.18
CA SER A 227 -7.14 -5.05 16.19
C SER A 227 -6.75 -4.34 14.87
N VAL A 228 -7.01 -3.03 14.75
CA VAL A 228 -6.32 -2.21 13.72
C VAL A 228 -5.87 -0.82 14.20
N PRO A 229 -4.95 -0.70 15.18
CA PRO A 229 -4.35 0.60 15.49
C PRO A 229 -3.01 0.88 14.78
N ALA A 230 -2.16 -0.12 14.52
CA ALA A 230 -0.83 0.08 13.91
C ALA A 230 -0.84 0.72 12.50
N PRO A 231 -1.69 0.29 11.54
CA PRO A 231 -1.75 0.93 10.22
C PRO A 231 -2.24 2.38 10.28
N ALA A 232 -3.11 2.70 11.25
CA ALA A 232 -3.63 4.05 11.43
C ALA A 232 -2.54 4.99 11.96
N ARG A 233 -1.75 4.54 12.94
CA ARG A 233 -0.63 5.31 13.47
C ARG A 233 0.43 5.58 12.39
N ALA A 234 0.82 4.57 11.61
CA ALA A 234 1.74 4.76 10.48
C ALA A 234 1.20 5.77 9.46
N HIS A 235 -0.10 5.70 9.14
CA HIS A 235 -0.75 6.66 8.25
C HIS A 235 -0.69 8.11 8.80
N LEU A 236 -0.92 8.29 10.10
CA LEU A 236 -0.83 9.59 10.77
C LEU A 236 0.60 10.13 10.76
N LEU A 237 1.60 9.31 11.04
CA LEU A 237 3.01 9.71 10.96
C LEU A 237 3.41 10.11 9.54
N SER A 238 2.92 9.39 8.52
CA SER A 238 3.12 9.76 7.11
C SER A 238 2.46 11.11 6.74
N LEU A 239 1.27 11.41 7.28
CA LEU A 239 0.67 12.74 7.12
C LEU A 239 1.49 13.82 7.83
N LEU A 240 1.96 13.53 9.05
CA LEU A 240 2.74 14.45 9.86
C LEU A 240 4.07 14.82 9.19
N GLY A 241 4.77 13.85 8.61
CA GLY A 241 6.02 14.09 7.88
C GLY A 241 5.85 15.04 6.69
N ARG A 242 4.70 14.99 5.99
CA ARG A 242 4.38 15.93 4.91
C ARG A 242 4.22 17.36 5.39
N HIS A 243 3.62 17.57 6.56
CA HIS A 243 3.47 18.91 7.14
C HIS A 243 4.80 19.48 7.60
N TYR A 244 5.60 18.70 8.31
CA TYR A 244 6.94 19.14 8.72
C TYR A 244 7.82 19.49 7.52
N ALA A 245 7.76 18.69 6.44
CA ALA A 245 8.47 19.02 5.21
C ALA A 245 7.98 20.33 4.58
N ALA A 246 6.67 20.58 4.56
CA ALA A 246 6.09 21.81 4.03
C ALA A 246 6.46 23.05 4.88
N GLU A 247 6.64 22.89 6.19
CA GLU A 247 7.09 23.97 7.09
C GLU A 247 8.61 24.18 7.08
N GLY A 248 9.36 23.33 6.37
CA GLY A 248 10.81 23.34 6.41
C GLY A 248 11.40 22.79 7.70
N ASP A 249 10.60 22.15 8.56
CA ASP A 249 11.08 21.38 9.72
C ASP A 249 11.56 20.00 9.26
N VAL A 250 12.69 20.01 8.56
CA VAL A 250 13.28 18.78 7.98
C VAL A 250 13.63 17.76 9.05
N ARG A 251 13.95 18.21 10.27
CA ARG A 251 14.24 17.32 11.40
C ARG A 251 13.00 16.52 11.78
N ALA A 252 11.90 17.21 12.06
CA ALA A 252 10.66 16.54 12.44
C ALA A 252 10.10 15.71 11.27
N ALA A 253 10.29 16.16 10.03
CA ALA A 253 9.95 15.39 8.83
C ALA A 253 10.72 14.07 8.76
N ALA A 254 12.03 14.11 9.04
CA ALA A 254 12.87 12.91 9.08
C ALA A 254 12.54 12.00 10.28
N GLU A 255 12.16 12.54 11.43
CA GLU A 255 11.67 11.75 12.58
C GLU A 255 10.36 11.03 12.23
N ALA A 256 9.40 11.73 11.61
CA ALA A 256 8.15 11.13 11.15
C ALA A 256 8.36 10.10 10.03
N PHE A 257 9.36 10.31 9.17
CA PHE A 257 9.79 9.32 8.17
C PHE A 257 10.46 8.11 8.81
N ARG A 258 11.30 8.31 9.83
CA ARG A 258 11.97 7.24 10.58
C ARG A 258 10.95 6.29 11.22
N ASP A 259 9.90 6.86 11.77
CA ASP A 259 8.86 6.11 12.48
C ASP A 259 7.81 5.51 11.53
N ASN A 260 8.00 5.64 10.21
CA ASN A 260 7.10 5.12 9.20
C ASN A 260 7.39 3.62 8.95
N ASP A 261 6.33 2.81 8.96
CA ASP A 261 6.41 1.37 8.71
C ASP A 261 6.71 1.09 7.23
N LEU A 262 7.72 0.26 6.97
CA LEU A 262 8.13 -0.14 5.62
C LEU A 262 6.99 -0.84 4.87
N LEU A 263 6.23 -1.69 5.55
CA LEU A 263 5.13 -2.43 4.95
C LEU A 263 3.98 -1.48 4.60
N ALA A 264 3.56 -0.63 5.54
CA ALA A 264 2.57 0.41 5.27
C ALA A 264 2.98 1.35 4.12
N THR A 265 4.26 1.73 4.06
CA THR A 265 4.80 2.61 3.02
C THR A 265 4.76 1.95 1.65
N THR A 266 5.25 0.71 1.55
CA THR A 266 5.25 -0.07 0.31
C THR A 266 3.82 -0.33 -0.17
N THR A 267 2.91 -0.66 0.76
CA THR A 267 1.48 -0.82 0.48
C THR A 267 0.87 0.47 -0.09
N ALA A 268 1.14 1.62 0.53
CA ALA A 268 0.63 2.90 0.09
C ALA A 268 1.18 3.34 -1.27
N PHE A 269 2.43 2.98 -1.59
CA PHE A 269 3.05 3.19 -2.89
C PHE A 269 2.38 2.32 -3.96
N LEU A 270 2.40 0.99 -3.79
CA LEU A 270 1.89 0.06 -4.80
C LEU A 270 0.41 0.25 -5.08
N ARG A 271 -0.38 0.71 -4.10
CA ARG A 271 -1.80 1.02 -4.29
C ARG A 271 -2.04 2.14 -5.31
N ARG A 272 -1.15 3.12 -5.37
CA ARG A 272 -1.31 4.30 -6.23
C ARG A 272 -0.44 4.25 -7.48
N ALA A 273 0.58 3.41 -7.47
CA ALA A 273 1.47 3.25 -8.59
C ALA A 273 0.73 2.62 -9.79
N GLU A 274 0.93 3.20 -10.97
CA GLU A 274 0.50 2.64 -12.26
C GLU A 274 1.73 2.07 -12.96
N GLY A 275 1.69 0.80 -13.37
CA GLY A 275 2.81 0.13 -14.01
C GLY A 275 3.01 -1.30 -13.53
N THR A 276 4.15 -1.88 -13.92
CA THR A 276 4.61 -3.18 -13.46
C THR A 276 5.84 -3.01 -12.55
N PHE A 277 5.90 -3.75 -11.46
CA PHE A 277 6.85 -3.55 -10.36
C PHE A 277 7.27 -4.88 -9.74
N GLY A 278 8.57 -5.11 -9.64
CA GLY A 278 9.22 -6.04 -8.72
C GLY A 278 10.09 -5.20 -7.79
N LEU A 279 9.74 -5.12 -6.51
CA LEU A 279 10.36 -4.19 -5.57
C LEU A 279 10.97 -4.93 -4.39
N THR A 280 12.16 -4.48 -4.01
CA THR A 280 12.78 -4.79 -2.73
C THR A 280 12.98 -3.48 -1.97
N VAL A 281 12.33 -3.37 -0.82
CA VAL A 281 12.40 -2.20 0.06
C VAL A 281 13.03 -2.64 1.36
N SER A 282 14.19 -2.08 1.68
CA SER A 282 14.83 -2.25 2.98
C SER A 282 15.12 -0.87 3.56
N ALA A 283 15.23 -0.78 4.88
CA ALA A 283 15.75 0.41 5.52
C ALA A 283 16.71 0.01 6.62
N THR A 284 17.80 0.76 6.75
CA THR A 284 18.81 0.58 7.79
C THR A 284 18.28 0.90 9.19
N LEU A 285 17.16 1.63 9.26
CA LEU A 285 16.36 1.81 10.48
C LEU A 285 15.71 0.51 10.95
N TRP A 286 15.45 -0.41 10.02
CA TRP A 286 14.87 -1.72 10.24
C TRP A 286 15.77 -2.78 9.60
N PRO A 287 17.03 -2.92 10.04
CA PRO A 287 18.03 -3.74 9.34
C PRO A 287 17.67 -5.24 9.35
N GLN A 288 16.77 -5.63 10.24
CA GLN A 288 16.23 -6.97 10.33
C GLN A 288 14.99 -7.17 9.46
N THR A 289 14.54 -6.17 8.71
CA THR A 289 13.28 -6.20 7.95
C THR A 289 13.52 -5.83 6.50
N VAL A 290 12.97 -6.63 5.60
CA VAL A 290 12.88 -6.33 4.17
C VAL A 290 11.44 -6.53 3.73
N VAL A 291 10.96 -5.66 2.85
CA VAL A 291 9.64 -5.75 2.23
C VAL A 291 9.82 -6.00 0.74
N LEU A 292 9.29 -7.11 0.27
CA LEU A 292 9.30 -7.53 -1.12
C LEU A 292 7.91 -7.33 -1.70
N ALA A 293 7.85 -6.92 -2.97
CA ALA A 293 6.59 -6.56 -3.60
C ALA A 293 6.58 -6.99 -5.07
N ALA A 294 5.49 -7.58 -5.53
CA ALA A 294 5.32 -8.01 -6.92
C ALA A 294 3.99 -7.48 -7.46
N ARG A 295 4.00 -6.79 -8.59
CA ARG A 295 2.80 -6.34 -9.32
C ARG A 295 3.12 -6.21 -10.80
N GLY A 296 2.89 -7.25 -11.58
CA GLY A 296 3.15 -7.32 -13.02
C GLY A 296 4.61 -7.64 -13.37
N GLN A 297 5.47 -7.82 -12.36
CA GLN A 297 6.78 -8.44 -12.50
C GLN A 297 6.90 -9.53 -11.41
N PRO A 298 7.40 -10.73 -11.77
CA PRO A 298 7.51 -11.83 -10.83
C PRO A 298 8.56 -11.53 -9.75
N MET A 299 8.29 -11.99 -8.53
CA MET A 299 9.25 -12.05 -7.44
C MET A 299 9.04 -13.36 -6.67
N SER A 300 10.15 -14.00 -6.31
CA SER A 300 10.16 -15.24 -5.55
C SER A 300 11.08 -15.10 -4.34
N VAL A 301 10.72 -15.76 -3.25
CA VAL A 301 11.50 -15.84 -2.00
C VAL A 301 11.83 -17.30 -1.73
N GLY A 302 13.11 -17.65 -1.71
CA GLY A 302 13.62 -18.92 -1.23
C GLY A 302 13.89 -18.84 0.27
N PHE A 303 13.47 -19.86 1.00
CA PHE A 303 13.76 -20.05 2.42
C PHE A 303 14.64 -21.27 2.61
N GLY A 304 15.70 -21.14 3.41
CA GLY A 304 16.50 -22.30 3.78
C GLY A 304 17.53 -22.04 4.87
N GLY A 305 18.40 -23.02 5.06
CA GLY A 305 19.16 -23.20 6.31
C GLY A 305 18.25 -23.57 7.48
N VAL A 306 18.83 -24.13 8.53
CA VAL A 306 18.10 -24.51 9.74
C VAL A 306 18.62 -23.68 10.90
N ALA A 307 17.81 -22.75 11.39
CA ALA A 307 18.09 -22.07 12.64
C ALA A 307 17.93 -23.07 13.80
N PRO A 308 18.58 -22.86 14.97
CA PRO A 308 18.45 -23.77 16.12
C PRO A 308 17.00 -24.05 16.55
N ALA A 309 16.07 -23.14 16.21
CA ALA A 309 14.64 -23.23 16.50
C ALA A 309 13.79 -23.90 15.38
N GLY A 310 14.41 -24.57 14.40
CA GLY A 310 13.72 -25.27 13.30
C GLY A 310 13.12 -24.37 12.20
N GLY A 311 13.26 -23.05 12.32
CA GLY A 311 12.92 -22.07 11.29
C GLY A 311 14.01 -21.90 10.22
N PRO A 312 13.72 -21.21 9.10
CA PRO A 312 14.74 -20.86 8.12
C PRO A 312 15.79 -19.94 8.75
N ALA A 313 17.07 -20.26 8.55
CA ALA A 313 18.18 -19.39 8.96
C ALA A 313 18.42 -18.25 7.95
N ALA A 314 17.96 -18.41 6.71
CA ALA A 314 18.14 -17.47 5.63
C ALA A 314 16.90 -17.37 4.73
N ALA A 315 16.71 -16.17 4.17
CA ALA A 315 15.82 -15.95 3.04
C ALA A 315 16.60 -15.26 1.92
N LEU A 316 16.46 -15.78 0.70
CA LEU A 316 16.99 -15.19 -0.53
C LEU A 316 15.81 -14.85 -1.43
N TRP A 317 15.91 -13.81 -2.25
CA TRP A 317 14.86 -13.46 -3.20
C TRP A 317 15.44 -13.12 -4.57
N SER A 318 14.62 -13.30 -5.60
CA SER A 318 14.98 -13.03 -6.99
C SER A 318 13.72 -12.74 -7.79
N SER A 319 13.84 -11.95 -8.85
CA SER A 319 12.80 -11.81 -9.88
C SER A 319 12.66 -13.07 -10.73
N GLU A 320 13.70 -13.91 -10.79
CA GLU A 320 13.71 -15.17 -11.53
C GLU A 320 13.70 -16.38 -10.60
N ARG A 321 12.61 -17.16 -10.63
CA ARG A 321 12.49 -18.43 -9.91
C ARG A 321 13.59 -19.44 -10.26
N ALA A 322 14.15 -19.37 -11.48
CA ALA A 322 15.20 -20.27 -11.94
C ALA A 322 16.50 -20.07 -11.15
N ALA A 323 16.84 -18.84 -10.77
CA ALA A 323 18.01 -18.55 -9.95
C ALA A 323 17.93 -19.23 -8.58
N LEU A 324 16.74 -19.20 -7.95
CA LEU A 324 16.52 -19.87 -6.67
C LEU A 324 16.51 -21.40 -6.81
N ASN A 325 15.96 -21.93 -7.91
CA ASN A 325 15.99 -23.37 -8.18
C ASN A 325 17.40 -23.88 -8.42
N ALA A 326 18.22 -23.12 -9.16
CA ALA A 326 19.62 -23.45 -9.40
C ALA A 326 20.39 -23.51 -8.08
N LEU A 327 20.19 -22.52 -7.19
CA LEU A 327 20.80 -22.52 -5.86
C LEU A 327 20.35 -23.70 -4.98
N ALA A 328 19.09 -24.13 -5.12
CA ALA A 328 18.59 -25.31 -4.43
C ALA A 328 19.18 -26.62 -5.01
N ALA A 329 19.39 -26.68 -6.32
CA ALA A 329 19.93 -27.85 -7.02
C ALA A 329 21.44 -28.03 -6.83
N ASP A 330 22.19 -26.94 -6.69
CA ASP A 330 23.66 -26.93 -6.52
C ASP A 330 24.13 -27.43 -5.13
N GLY A 331 23.22 -27.93 -4.30
CA GLY A 331 23.48 -28.48 -2.97
C GLY A 331 24.31 -29.77 -2.92
N SER A 332 25.16 -30.01 -3.93
CA SER A 332 26.10 -31.14 -4.02
C SER A 332 27.04 -31.27 -2.81
N ASN A 333 27.16 -30.21 -1.99
CA ASN A 333 27.80 -30.22 -0.68
C ASN A 333 26.75 -30.10 0.45
N SER A 334 26.00 -31.17 0.70
CA SER A 334 25.38 -31.58 1.98
C SER A 334 24.45 -30.63 2.76
N SER A 335 24.28 -29.38 2.35
CA SER A 335 23.28 -28.47 2.89
C SER A 335 22.70 -27.67 1.74
N SER A 336 21.56 -28.11 1.17
CA SER A 336 20.84 -27.27 0.21
C SER A 336 20.55 -25.93 0.89
N ILE A 337 21.02 -24.84 0.27
CA ILE A 337 20.86 -23.50 0.86
C ILE A 337 19.38 -23.12 0.96
N LEU A 338 18.50 -23.72 0.13
CA LEU A 338 17.07 -23.46 0.05
C LEU A 338 16.24 -24.76 0.14
N HIS A 339 15.23 -24.77 1.01
CA HIS A 339 14.30 -25.89 1.21
C HIS A 339 12.92 -25.63 0.62
N ALA A 340 12.45 -24.39 0.70
CA ALA A 340 11.14 -23.98 0.20
C ALA A 340 11.24 -22.66 -0.58
N ARG A 341 10.27 -22.41 -1.45
CA ARG A 341 10.12 -21.17 -2.22
C ARG A 341 8.69 -20.66 -2.13
N LEU A 342 8.51 -19.36 -1.96
CA LEU A 342 7.25 -18.65 -2.12
C LEU A 342 7.32 -17.77 -3.37
N ASP A 343 6.39 -17.95 -4.30
CA ASP A 343 6.21 -17.05 -5.43
C ASP A 343 5.11 -16.03 -5.09
N LEU A 344 5.43 -14.74 -5.18
CA LEU A 344 4.46 -13.67 -4.93
C LEU A 344 3.47 -13.57 -6.11
N ASP A 345 2.22 -13.21 -5.83
CA ASP A 345 1.20 -12.98 -6.87
C ASP A 345 1.42 -11.63 -7.55
N ASP A 346 2.15 -11.68 -8.66
CA ASP A 346 2.41 -10.54 -9.50
C ASP A 346 1.17 -10.08 -10.29
N GLN A 347 0.20 -10.94 -10.56
CA GLN A 347 -0.97 -10.57 -11.37
C GLN A 347 -1.83 -9.51 -10.67
N PHE A 348 -2.02 -9.67 -9.36
CA PHE A 348 -2.92 -8.81 -8.59
C PHE A 348 -2.21 -7.85 -7.67
N GLY A 349 -0.92 -8.05 -7.40
CA GLY A 349 -0.18 -7.26 -6.43
C GLY A 349 -0.10 -8.00 -5.10
N GLU A 350 1.12 -8.32 -4.69
CA GLU A 350 1.40 -8.93 -3.40
C GLU A 350 2.62 -8.28 -2.75
N ILE A 351 2.58 -8.14 -1.44
CA ILE A 351 3.65 -7.61 -0.62
C ILE A 351 3.96 -8.62 0.47
N VAL A 352 5.23 -8.95 0.66
CA VAL A 352 5.70 -9.81 1.74
C VAL A 352 6.75 -9.06 2.54
N GLN A 353 6.51 -8.87 3.83
CA GLN A 353 7.51 -8.44 4.79
C GLN A 353 8.19 -9.68 5.37
N LEU A 354 9.51 -9.69 5.33
CA LEU A 354 10.38 -10.65 6.01
C LEU A 354 11.04 -9.93 7.18
N SER A 355 11.04 -10.52 8.36
CA SER A 355 11.67 -9.94 9.55
C SER A 355 12.47 -10.99 10.33
N ALA A 356 13.76 -10.76 10.51
CA ALA A 356 14.61 -11.60 11.33
C ALA A 356 14.40 -11.26 12.82
N ARG A 357 13.99 -12.25 13.62
CA ARG A 357 13.95 -12.08 15.07
C ARG A 357 15.33 -12.31 15.66
N THR A 358 15.70 -11.43 16.58
CA THR A 358 16.84 -11.62 17.48
C THR A 358 16.30 -11.83 18.89
N ASP A 359 16.80 -12.85 19.60
CA ASP A 359 16.28 -13.26 20.93
C ASP A 359 16.26 -12.14 21.98
N ALA A 360 17.10 -11.11 21.78
CA ALA A 360 17.18 -9.95 22.67
C ALA A 360 15.99 -8.99 22.56
N GLN A 361 15.24 -9.06 21.46
CA GLN A 361 14.04 -8.27 21.25
C GLN A 361 12.86 -9.22 21.46
N GLY A 362 12.18 -9.09 22.60
CA GLY A 362 10.89 -9.74 22.83
C GLY A 362 9.92 -9.50 21.66
N PRO A 363 8.78 -10.22 21.60
CA PRO A 363 7.83 -10.10 20.50
C PRO A 363 7.59 -8.63 20.16
N ARG A 364 7.99 -8.22 18.94
CA ARG A 364 7.80 -6.84 18.50
C ARG A 364 6.30 -6.62 18.33
N GLU A 365 5.75 -5.57 18.93
CA GLU A 365 4.35 -5.13 18.80
C GLU A 365 3.97 -4.64 17.39
N GLY A 366 4.80 -4.93 16.37
CA GLY A 366 4.56 -4.52 14.99
C GLY A 366 3.70 -5.55 14.25
N VAL A 367 2.43 -5.21 14.01
CA VAL A 367 1.40 -6.04 13.35
C VAL A 367 0.98 -7.26 14.17
N ALA A 368 0.55 -7.00 15.41
CA ALA A 368 -0.04 -8.00 16.29
C ALA A 368 -1.15 -8.80 15.57
N GLY A 369 -0.89 -10.10 15.31
CA GLY A 369 -1.87 -11.05 14.79
C GLY A 369 -1.69 -11.51 13.34
N HIS A 370 -0.73 -10.97 12.59
CA HIS A 370 -0.60 -11.28 11.15
C HIS A 370 0.80 -11.69 10.68
N SER A 371 1.81 -11.54 11.52
CA SER A 371 3.09 -12.21 11.32
C SER A 371 2.98 -13.65 11.80
N PHE A 372 3.64 -14.57 11.11
CA PHE A 372 3.81 -15.93 11.60
C PHE A 372 5.24 -16.40 11.39
N HIS A 373 5.66 -17.31 12.25
CA HIS A 373 6.95 -17.97 12.14
C HIS A 373 6.90 -19.03 11.05
N LEU A 374 7.81 -18.92 10.09
CA LEU A 374 8.00 -20.00 9.13
C LEU A 374 8.77 -21.14 9.80
N ARG A 375 8.17 -22.33 9.87
CA ARG A 375 8.87 -23.57 10.24
C ARG A 375 9.04 -24.40 8.98
N LEU A 376 10.29 -24.79 8.68
CA LEU A 376 10.59 -25.57 7.48
C LEU A 376 10.44 -27.08 7.71
N TYR A 377 10.50 -27.51 8.96
CA TYR A 377 10.29 -28.89 9.37
C TYR A 377 9.11 -28.91 10.34
N GLU A 378 8.14 -29.76 10.03
CA GLU A 378 7.25 -30.25 11.07
C GLU A 378 8.12 -31.22 11.87
N ASP A 379 8.27 -31.00 13.16
CA ASP A 379 8.86 -32.02 14.03
C ASP A 379 7.98 -33.24 13.81
N ASP A 380 8.50 -34.25 13.10
CA ASP A 380 7.90 -35.56 12.97
C ASP A 380 8.00 -36.18 14.38
N ASP A 381 7.15 -35.70 15.29
CA ASP A 381 7.07 -36.18 16.66
C ASP A 381 6.49 -37.59 16.56
N ASP A 382 7.39 -38.56 16.63
CA ASP A 382 7.15 -39.99 16.55
C ASP A 382 6.23 -40.44 17.70
N GLY A 383 4.92 -40.34 17.48
CA GLY A 383 4.02 -41.42 17.86
C GLY A 383 3.57 -41.57 19.32
N ASP A 384 3.47 -40.50 20.10
CA ASP A 384 2.57 -40.48 21.26
C ASP A 384 1.54 -39.36 21.09
N GLY A 385 0.28 -39.73 20.86
CA GLY A 385 -0.82 -38.87 20.40
C GLY A 385 -1.32 -37.83 21.42
N SER A 386 -0.43 -37.23 22.20
CA SER A 386 -0.71 -36.07 23.02
C SER A 386 -0.34 -34.81 22.22
N PRO A 387 -1.27 -33.89 21.91
CA PRO A 387 -0.92 -32.59 21.37
C PRO A 387 -0.09 -31.85 22.43
N GLY A 388 1.23 -32.02 22.39
CA GLY A 388 2.16 -31.30 23.23
C GLY A 388 1.96 -29.81 23.00
N GLU A 389 1.76 -29.07 24.09
CA GLU A 389 1.75 -27.61 24.02
C GLU A 389 3.01 -27.16 23.26
N PRO A 390 2.89 -26.25 22.27
CA PRO A 390 4.04 -25.77 21.52
C PRO A 390 5.10 -25.29 22.52
N SER A 391 6.28 -25.92 22.49
CA SER A 391 7.36 -25.56 23.40
C SER A 391 7.59 -24.05 23.31
N LYS A 392 7.50 -23.36 24.46
CA LYS A 392 7.56 -21.89 24.60
C LYS A 392 8.93 -21.30 24.29
N GLU A 393 9.83 -22.05 23.68
CA GLU A 393 11.16 -21.56 23.34
C GLU A 393 11.07 -20.67 22.09
N ALA A 394 10.85 -19.38 22.35
CA ALA A 394 10.92 -18.29 21.40
C ALA A 394 12.34 -18.16 20.84
N GLY A 395 12.69 -19.01 19.87
CA GLY A 395 13.99 -18.97 19.23
C GLY A 395 14.04 -18.03 18.02
N THR A 396 15.26 -17.59 17.71
CA THR A 396 15.66 -16.90 16.47
C THR A 396 14.99 -17.54 15.25
N GLY A 397 14.26 -16.74 14.47
CA GLY A 397 13.60 -17.22 13.27
C GLY A 397 13.11 -16.09 12.39
N LEU A 398 12.81 -16.43 11.13
CA LEU A 398 12.23 -15.51 10.18
C LEU A 398 10.71 -15.42 10.37
N GLU A 399 10.23 -14.22 10.63
CA GLU A 399 8.81 -13.89 10.56
C GLU A 399 8.45 -13.43 9.15
N VAL A 400 7.30 -13.91 8.68
CA VAL A 400 6.74 -13.55 7.39
C VAL A 400 5.37 -12.94 7.61
N CYS A 401 5.11 -11.80 6.98
CA CYS A 401 3.79 -11.17 6.90
C CYS A 401 3.49 -10.88 5.43
N GLY A 402 2.31 -11.30 4.94
CA GLY A 402 1.92 -11.12 3.55
C GLY A 402 0.65 -10.29 3.39
N LEU A 403 0.60 -9.45 2.37
CA LEU A 403 -0.56 -8.66 1.98
C LEU A 403 -0.86 -8.89 0.50
N HIS A 404 -2.10 -9.18 0.16
CA HIS A 404 -2.56 -9.40 -1.21
C HIS A 404 -3.60 -8.36 -1.63
N PHE A 405 -3.46 -7.81 -2.83
CA PHE A 405 -4.27 -6.67 -3.26
C PHE A 405 -5.67 -7.03 -3.76
N GLY A 406 -5.93 -8.32 -3.94
CA GLY A 406 -7.19 -8.88 -4.40
C GLY A 406 -7.38 -8.79 -5.92
N LYS A 407 -8.29 -9.63 -6.44
CA LYS A 407 -8.55 -9.74 -7.89
C LYS A 407 -9.21 -8.51 -8.51
N GLN A 408 -9.75 -7.62 -7.68
CA GLN A 408 -10.41 -6.41 -8.13
C GLN A 408 -9.79 -5.22 -7.39
N PRO A 409 -9.28 -4.20 -8.11
CA PRO A 409 -8.94 -2.94 -7.49
C PRO A 409 -10.26 -2.34 -6.98
N ALA A 410 -10.59 -2.56 -5.70
CA ALA A 410 -11.77 -1.96 -5.12
C ALA A 410 -11.64 -0.43 -5.25
N SER A 411 -12.76 0.24 -5.46
CA SER A 411 -12.78 1.70 -5.53
C SER A 411 -12.01 2.32 -4.36
N ASP A 412 -11.29 3.42 -4.57
CA ASP A 412 -10.40 4.05 -3.58
C ASP A 412 -10.99 4.25 -2.17
N LYS A 413 -12.32 4.30 -2.02
CA LYS A 413 -12.98 4.42 -0.73
C LYS A 413 -13.15 3.06 -0.05
N GLY A 414 -12.21 2.73 0.83
CA GLY A 414 -12.32 1.59 1.76
C GLY A 414 -11.75 0.28 1.26
N TRP A 415 -10.86 0.32 0.27
CA TRP A 415 -10.00 -0.82 -0.04
C TRP A 415 -9.03 -1.05 1.13
N GLU A 416 -8.98 -2.30 1.59
CA GLU A 416 -8.02 -2.83 2.55
C GLU A 416 -7.36 -4.05 1.91
N PRO A 417 -6.03 -4.20 2.00
CA PRO A 417 -5.35 -5.37 1.47
C PRO A 417 -5.80 -6.61 2.25
N ASN A 418 -5.95 -7.74 1.56
CA ASN A 418 -6.19 -9.02 2.21
C ASN A 418 -4.91 -9.45 2.90
N VAL A 419 -4.95 -9.53 4.23
CA VAL A 419 -3.83 -10.09 4.99
C VAL A 419 -3.77 -11.59 4.75
N LEU A 420 -2.60 -12.08 4.32
CA LEU A 420 -2.39 -13.50 4.08
C LEU A 420 -2.23 -14.23 5.41
N THR A 421 -3.05 -15.24 5.63
CA THR A 421 -2.95 -16.10 6.83
C THR A 421 -1.71 -16.97 6.76
N SER A 422 -1.24 -17.44 7.91
CA SER A 422 -0.13 -18.40 8.02
C SER A 422 -0.39 -19.66 7.19
N GLU A 423 -1.62 -20.18 7.22
CA GLU A 423 -2.06 -21.32 6.43
C GLU A 423 -1.99 -21.01 4.92
N THR A 424 -2.46 -19.83 4.50
CA THR A 424 -2.40 -19.42 3.09
C THR A 424 -0.96 -19.37 2.58
N LEU A 425 -0.05 -18.80 3.37
CA LEU A 425 1.36 -18.71 2.97
C LEU A 425 2.03 -20.08 2.98
N ARG A 426 1.77 -20.93 3.98
CA ARG A 426 2.29 -22.31 4.04
C ARG A 426 1.84 -23.14 2.83
N ASN A 427 0.56 -23.07 2.48
CA ASN A 427 -0.01 -23.82 1.35
C ASN A 427 0.54 -23.37 -0.01
N ARG A 428 1.13 -22.17 -0.08
CA ARG A 428 1.76 -21.63 -1.29
C ARG A 428 3.25 -21.91 -1.39
N LEU A 429 3.87 -22.48 -0.36
CA LEU A 429 5.27 -22.88 -0.43
C LEU A 429 5.45 -24.02 -1.42
N THR A 430 6.34 -23.82 -2.38
CA THR A 430 6.88 -24.86 -3.23
C THR A 430 8.11 -25.44 -2.55
N TRP A 431 8.03 -26.69 -2.10
CA TRP A 431 9.16 -27.41 -1.54
C TRP A 431 10.15 -27.78 -2.65
N LEU A 432 11.39 -27.28 -2.54
CA LEU A 432 12.44 -27.49 -3.55
C LEU A 432 13.22 -28.78 -3.30
N VAL A 433 13.23 -29.26 -2.05
CA VAL A 433 13.77 -30.57 -1.69
C VAL A 433 12.59 -31.52 -1.48
N THR A 434 12.51 -32.58 -2.28
CA THR A 434 11.49 -33.63 -2.10
C THR A 434 11.84 -34.49 -0.89
N LYS A 435 10.86 -34.86 -0.06
CA LYS A 435 11.05 -35.71 1.15
C LYS A 435 11.88 -36.98 0.90
N HIS A 436 11.85 -37.51 -0.32
CA HIS A 436 12.66 -38.68 -0.71
C HIS A 436 14.17 -38.38 -0.78
N LYS A 437 14.58 -37.20 -1.27
CA LYS A 437 15.99 -36.82 -1.34
C LYS A 437 16.58 -36.48 0.02
N SER A 438 15.80 -36.03 1.01
CA SER A 438 16.31 -35.77 2.36
C SER A 438 16.70 -37.07 3.08
N LYS A 439 15.87 -38.12 2.92
CA LYS A 439 16.13 -39.46 3.46
C LYS A 439 17.28 -40.13 2.70
N GLU A 440 17.32 -39.99 1.38
CA GLU A 440 18.46 -40.44 0.56
C GLU A 440 19.73 -39.60 0.72
N LEU A 441 19.70 -38.33 1.12
CA LEU A 441 20.93 -37.58 1.45
C LEU A 441 21.52 -38.02 2.79
N ALA A 442 20.65 -38.35 3.75
CA ALA A 442 21.07 -38.93 5.03
C ALA A 442 21.58 -40.37 4.86
N GLU A 443 20.98 -41.14 3.95
CA GLU A 443 21.36 -42.54 3.68
C GLU A 443 22.45 -42.69 2.59
N GLY A 444 22.56 -41.73 1.67
CA GLY A 444 23.35 -41.78 0.43
C GLY A 444 24.68 -41.01 0.45
N MET A 445 25.05 -40.38 1.57
CA MET A 445 26.46 -40.05 1.86
C MET A 445 27.39 -41.28 1.91
N ALA A 446 26.83 -42.50 1.81
CA ALA A 446 27.57 -43.74 1.78
C ALA A 446 28.02 -44.19 0.37
N GLU A 447 27.31 -43.89 -0.73
CA GLU A 447 27.60 -44.52 -2.03
C GLU A 447 27.23 -43.66 -3.26
N GLY A 448 28.24 -43.26 -4.06
CA GLY A 448 28.14 -43.32 -5.53
C GLY A 448 27.98 -42.02 -6.34
N MET A 449 29.05 -41.66 -7.08
CA MET A 449 29.06 -40.77 -8.27
C MET A 449 28.94 -41.62 -9.56
N ALA A 450 28.10 -41.24 -10.53
CA ALA A 450 28.29 -41.50 -11.97
C ALA A 450 27.29 -40.72 -12.87
N ASP A 451 27.87 -39.85 -13.73
CA ASP A 451 27.56 -39.41 -15.11
C ASP A 451 26.11 -39.30 -15.64
N GLU A 452 25.75 -38.10 -16.13
CA GLU A 452 24.50 -37.80 -16.86
C GLU A 452 24.82 -37.03 -18.17
N GLU A 453 24.28 -37.51 -19.31
CA GLU A 453 24.55 -37.08 -20.69
C GLU A 453 23.55 -36.04 -21.23
N ASP A 454 24.02 -35.19 -22.15
CA ASP A 454 23.36 -34.04 -22.80
C ASP A 454 22.21 -34.37 -23.79
N ASP A 455 21.16 -33.55 -23.80
CA ASP A 455 20.02 -33.60 -24.73
C ASP A 455 20.01 -32.41 -25.72
N PRO A 456 20.14 -32.63 -27.05
CA PRO A 456 20.27 -31.55 -28.03
C PRO A 456 19.06 -31.41 -28.96
N GLU A 457 18.02 -30.63 -28.60
CA GLU A 457 17.02 -30.17 -29.59
C GLU A 457 16.23 -28.94 -29.08
N ALA A 458 16.66 -27.73 -29.47
CA ALA A 458 15.92 -26.49 -29.23
C ALA A 458 15.65 -25.75 -30.56
N GLU A 459 14.37 -25.45 -30.80
CA GLU A 459 13.88 -24.83 -32.04
C GLU A 459 14.29 -23.36 -32.24
N PRO A 460 14.39 -22.88 -33.50
CA PRO A 460 14.83 -21.53 -33.81
C PRO A 460 13.75 -20.45 -33.58
N ALA A 461 14.18 -19.35 -32.93
CA ALA A 461 13.33 -18.23 -32.54
C ALA A 461 12.79 -17.38 -33.72
N PRO A 462 11.62 -16.74 -33.57
CA PRO A 462 10.95 -15.95 -34.60
C PRO A 462 11.68 -14.62 -34.95
N PRO A 463 11.38 -14.03 -36.12
CA PRO A 463 12.11 -12.88 -36.66
C PRO A 463 11.85 -11.56 -35.92
N LYS A 464 12.94 -10.80 -35.76
CA LYS A 464 13.09 -9.59 -34.96
C LYS A 464 12.27 -8.41 -35.49
N GLY A 465 11.25 -7.99 -34.74
CA GLY A 465 10.81 -6.60 -34.71
C GLY A 465 11.88 -5.72 -34.04
N LYS A 466 11.90 -4.40 -34.31
CA LYS A 466 12.80 -3.47 -33.61
C LYS A 466 12.57 -3.59 -32.11
N ASP A 467 13.60 -4.06 -31.43
CA ASP A 467 13.57 -4.32 -30.01
C ASP A 467 13.39 -2.98 -29.26
N PRO A 468 12.25 -2.75 -28.58
CA PRO A 468 12.03 -1.53 -27.82
C PRO A 468 13.10 -1.35 -26.72
N VAL A 469 13.68 -2.44 -26.21
CA VAL A 469 14.74 -2.41 -25.20
C VAL A 469 16.02 -1.78 -25.76
N VAL A 470 16.36 -2.06 -27.03
CA VAL A 470 17.54 -1.47 -27.68
C VAL A 470 17.42 0.04 -27.84
N ASN A 471 16.21 0.55 -28.09
CA ASN A 471 15.98 2.00 -28.16
C ASN A 471 16.13 2.66 -26.79
N ASP A 472 15.61 2.04 -25.73
CA ASP A 472 15.72 2.57 -24.36
C ASP A 472 17.17 2.53 -23.86
N LEU A 473 17.91 1.45 -24.17
CA LEU A 473 19.35 1.34 -23.90
C LEU A 473 20.16 2.44 -24.60
N GLY A 474 19.72 2.90 -25.78
CA GLY A 474 20.35 4.00 -26.49
C GLY A 474 20.21 5.36 -25.80
N GLY A 475 19.13 5.57 -25.02
CA GLY A 475 18.86 6.83 -24.30
C GLY A 475 19.51 6.94 -22.92
N LEU A 476 19.80 5.81 -22.27
CA LEU A 476 20.34 5.75 -20.91
C LEU A 476 21.65 6.53 -20.71
N PRO A 477 22.65 6.47 -21.61
CA PRO A 477 23.89 7.23 -21.43
C PRO A 477 23.68 8.75 -21.32
N ALA A 478 22.68 9.30 -22.03
CA ALA A 478 22.39 10.73 -21.98
C ALA A 478 21.77 11.14 -20.64
N VAL A 479 20.85 10.33 -20.12
CA VAL A 479 20.21 10.57 -18.81
C VAL A 479 21.23 10.44 -17.67
N LEU A 480 22.08 9.42 -17.70
CA LEU A 480 23.16 9.25 -16.72
C LEU A 480 24.13 10.43 -16.76
N HIS A 481 24.50 10.88 -17.97
CA HIS A 481 25.36 12.04 -18.12
C HIS A 481 24.73 13.33 -17.58
N GLU A 482 23.43 13.55 -17.75
CA GLU A 482 22.72 14.70 -17.17
C GLU A 482 22.73 14.64 -15.63
N ILE A 483 22.47 13.45 -15.07
CA ILE A 483 22.54 13.23 -13.62
C ILE A 483 23.95 13.57 -13.12
N ASP A 484 25.00 13.01 -13.71
CA ASP A 484 26.39 13.27 -13.35
C ASP A 484 26.71 14.77 -13.38
N LEU A 485 26.35 15.46 -14.46
CA LEU A 485 26.55 16.91 -14.59
C LEU A 485 25.83 17.71 -13.50
N THR A 486 24.62 17.30 -13.12
CA THR A 486 23.89 17.97 -12.04
C THR A 486 24.50 17.70 -10.67
N TRP A 487 25.06 16.52 -10.41
CA TRP A 487 25.64 16.17 -9.11
C TRP A 487 27.09 16.65 -8.92
N ASP A 488 27.89 16.67 -9.98
CA ASP A 488 29.26 17.21 -10.00
C ASP A 488 29.27 18.73 -9.77
N ASN A 489 28.23 19.42 -10.23
CA ASN A 489 28.08 20.84 -9.98
C ASN A 489 27.59 21.10 -8.55
N SER A 490 28.52 21.41 -7.64
CA SER A 490 28.22 21.80 -6.25
C SER A 490 27.27 23.01 -6.12
N GLY A 491 27.15 23.82 -7.17
CA GLY A 491 26.23 24.95 -7.28
C GLY A 491 24.80 24.56 -7.66
N SER A 492 24.59 23.36 -8.18
CA SER A 492 23.28 22.87 -8.64
C SER A 492 22.29 22.75 -7.49
N LEU A 493 21.01 22.90 -7.82
CA LEU A 493 19.94 22.74 -6.85
C LEU A 493 19.89 21.31 -6.30
N ASN A 494 20.15 20.30 -7.14
CA ASN A 494 20.19 18.89 -6.74
C ASN A 494 21.30 18.62 -5.72
N CYS A 495 22.53 19.06 -5.99
CA CYS A 495 23.67 18.85 -5.10
C CYS A 495 23.51 19.59 -3.77
N LYS A 496 23.03 20.85 -3.80
CA LYS A 496 22.75 21.63 -2.57
C LYS A 496 21.63 21.02 -1.74
N SER A 497 20.53 20.64 -2.37
CA SER A 497 19.38 20.03 -1.68
C SER A 497 19.76 18.66 -1.10
N GLY A 498 20.51 17.84 -1.85
CA GLY A 498 21.02 16.56 -1.38
C GLY A 498 21.96 16.69 -0.18
N LYS A 499 22.92 17.63 -0.22
CA LYS A 499 23.82 17.91 0.91
C LYS A 499 23.07 18.36 2.16
N HIS A 500 22.16 19.32 2.01
CA HIS A 500 21.38 19.84 3.14
C HIS A 500 20.49 18.76 3.76
N PHE A 501 19.81 17.97 2.92
CA PHE A 501 19.03 16.82 3.36
C PHE A 501 19.89 15.81 4.12
N ALA A 502 21.08 15.48 3.60
CA ALA A 502 22.01 14.55 4.25
C ALA A 502 22.46 15.06 5.63
N GLU A 503 22.80 16.34 5.77
CA GLU A 503 23.19 16.95 7.05
C GLU A 503 22.07 16.89 8.11
N LEU A 504 20.84 17.17 7.69
CA LEU A 504 19.66 17.15 8.56
C LEU A 504 19.29 15.73 8.96
N LEU A 505 19.33 14.80 8.01
CA LEU A 505 19.16 13.38 8.26
C LEU A 505 20.21 12.91 9.27
N LEU A 506 21.50 13.16 9.04
CA LEU A 506 22.58 12.81 9.98
C LEU A 506 22.35 13.36 11.39
N THR A 507 21.77 14.56 11.53
CA THR A 507 21.48 15.17 12.83
C THR A 507 20.37 14.43 13.58
N VAL A 508 19.27 14.11 12.90
CA VAL A 508 18.13 13.35 13.44
C VAL A 508 18.59 11.96 13.87
N LEU A 509 19.36 11.32 13.00
CA LEU A 509 19.89 9.98 13.22
C LEU A 509 20.82 9.93 14.45
N ARG A 510 21.71 10.92 14.63
CA ARG A 510 22.57 11.03 15.82
C ARG A 510 21.79 11.22 17.13
N GLN A 511 20.63 11.87 17.08
CA GLN A 511 19.80 12.11 18.27
C GLN A 511 18.95 10.90 18.65
N GLY A 512 18.61 10.04 17.69
CA GLY A 512 17.98 8.74 17.94
C GLY A 512 18.92 7.65 18.48
N GLN A 513 20.24 7.89 18.47
CA GLN A 513 21.28 6.94 18.89
C GLN A 513 21.50 6.88 20.42
N THR A 514 20.45 6.93 21.25
CA THR A 514 20.59 6.70 22.70
C THR A 514 20.81 5.22 23.07
N GLY A 515 21.14 4.34 22.11
CA GLY A 515 21.46 2.92 22.31
C GLY A 515 22.71 2.48 21.53
N GLU A 516 23.37 1.39 21.97
CA GLU A 516 24.72 0.94 21.58
C GLU A 516 24.94 0.58 20.08
N HIS A 517 23.94 0.68 19.20
CA HIS A 517 24.12 0.35 17.79
C HIS A 517 24.59 1.55 16.96
N ARG A 518 25.91 1.60 16.73
CA ARG A 518 26.60 2.62 15.93
C ARG A 518 26.63 2.26 14.45
N GLY A 519 25.65 2.75 13.70
CA GLY A 519 25.67 2.78 12.23
C GLY A 519 24.29 3.01 11.66
N ILE A 520 24.12 4.04 10.81
CA ILE A 520 22.92 4.22 9.99
C ILE A 520 23.38 4.54 8.58
N ASP A 521 23.03 3.67 7.64
CA ASP A 521 23.35 3.80 6.22
C ASP A 521 22.13 4.23 5.39
N LEU A 522 22.41 4.76 4.22
CA LEU A 522 21.53 5.39 3.25
C LEU A 522 20.37 4.49 2.77
N LEU A 523 19.16 5.05 2.63
CA LEU A 523 18.05 4.44 1.90
C LEU A 523 18.27 4.66 0.39
N VAL A 524 18.73 3.64 -0.32
CA VAL A 524 18.83 3.65 -1.79
C VAL A 524 17.60 2.96 -2.36
N PHE A 525 16.76 3.70 -3.08
CA PHE A 525 15.76 3.10 -3.95
C PHE A 525 16.45 2.58 -5.21
N GLY A 526 16.68 1.27 -5.28
CA GLY A 526 16.87 0.61 -6.56
C GLY A 526 15.50 0.40 -7.18
N VAL A 527 15.11 1.25 -8.13
CA VAL A 527 14.11 0.83 -9.10
C VAL A 527 14.86 -0.10 -10.04
N GLU A 528 14.72 -1.42 -9.86
CA GLU A 528 15.02 -2.34 -10.94
C GLU A 528 13.99 -2.07 -12.05
N SER A 529 14.28 -1.10 -12.92
CA SER A 529 13.92 -1.29 -14.32
C SER A 529 14.74 -2.50 -14.73
N SER A 530 14.08 -3.65 -14.90
CA SER A 530 14.64 -4.91 -15.37
C SER A 530 15.79 -4.68 -16.34
N LEU A 531 17.01 -4.62 -15.78
CA LEU A 531 18.22 -4.54 -16.57
C LEU A 531 18.52 -5.99 -16.91
N TRP A 532 18.19 -6.37 -18.14
CA TRP A 532 18.56 -7.66 -18.69
C TRP A 532 20.09 -7.75 -18.71
N LEU A 533 20.68 -8.45 -17.74
CA LEU A 533 22.04 -8.97 -17.83
C LEU A 533 21.94 -10.44 -18.24
N LEU A 534 22.01 -10.70 -19.54
CA LEU A 534 22.33 -12.04 -20.04
C LEU A 534 23.83 -12.09 -20.41
N PRO A 535 24.63 -12.99 -19.81
CA PRO A 535 25.85 -13.49 -20.44
C PRO A 535 25.49 -14.53 -21.53
N PRO A 536 26.28 -14.67 -22.61
CA PRO A 536 27.54 -15.40 -22.46
C PRO A 536 28.70 -14.83 -23.32
N VAL A 537 29.88 -14.68 -22.74
CA VAL A 537 31.13 -14.74 -23.52
C VAL A 537 32.14 -15.60 -22.78
N PHE A 538 32.03 -16.91 -23.01
CA PHE A 538 33.20 -17.78 -23.11
C PHE A 538 33.29 -18.26 -24.56
N ALA A 539 34.19 -17.65 -25.34
CA ALA A 539 34.86 -18.24 -26.49
C ALA A 539 36.01 -17.30 -26.89
N GLY A 540 37.23 -17.84 -26.94
CA GLY A 540 38.46 -17.07 -26.87
C GLY A 540 38.86 -16.29 -28.11
N LEU A 541 39.91 -15.50 -27.93
CA LEU A 541 40.87 -15.19 -28.97
C LEU A 541 42.27 -15.64 -28.52
N PRO A 542 43.05 -16.28 -29.39
CA PRO A 542 44.40 -16.74 -29.10
C PRO A 542 45.42 -15.61 -29.26
N ARG A 543 46.24 -15.39 -28.23
CA ARG A 543 47.71 -15.58 -28.27
C ARG A 543 48.30 -15.40 -26.89
#